data_AF-A0A1C3NK46-F1
#
_entry.id   AF-A0A1C3NK46-F1
#
_cell.length_a   1.000
_cell.length_b   1.000
_cell.length_c   1.000
_cell.angle_alpha   90.00
_cell.angle_beta   90.00
_cell.angle_gamma   90.00
#
_symmetry.space_group_name_H-M   'P 1'
#
loop_
_entity.id
_entity.type
_entity.pdbx_description
1 polymer ?
#
loop_
_entity_poly.entity_id
_entity_poly.type
_entity_poly.pdbx_seq_one_letter_code
_entity_poly.pdbx_strand_id
1 'polypeptide(L)'
;MATLIPSRSSSAGRMTSGERRFSQRLEDKLDDEYICWYDVPIGPSHRHPDFIVLHPYRGILVLEVKDWKLETIAEIDRDTAVLHTERGREVTSNPLRQARDICIEVGKLMLKDAALRLPEGNRYQVPGTRAS
;
A
#
# COMPACT_ATOMS: atom_id res chain seq x y z
N MET A 1 8.57 2.67 -18.20
CA MET A 1 7.42 3.12 -17.38
C MET A 1 7.07 1.96 -16.47
N ALA A 2 6.76 2.24 -15.21
CA ALA A 2 6.36 1.20 -14.27
C ALA A 2 5.18 0.37 -14.80
N THR A 3 5.14 -0.89 -14.41
CA THR A 3 4.04 -1.79 -14.78
C THR A 3 2.95 -1.74 -13.71
N LEU A 4 1.74 -1.31 -14.07
CA LEU A 4 0.57 -1.35 -13.19
C LEU A 4 -0.24 -2.64 -13.38
N ILE A 5 -0.54 -3.34 -12.29
CA ILE A 5 -1.26 -4.61 -12.26
C ILE A 5 -2.49 -4.49 -11.33
N PRO A 6 -3.72 -4.72 -11.82
CA PRO A 6 -4.07 -4.87 -13.23
C PRO A 6 -3.85 -3.56 -14.00
N SER A 7 -3.75 -3.66 -15.33
CA SER A 7 -3.46 -2.50 -16.21
C SER A 7 -4.37 -1.31 -15.91
N ARG A 8 -3.84 -0.09 -16.05
CA ARG A 8 -4.63 1.12 -15.74
C ARG A 8 -5.91 1.20 -16.56
N SER A 9 -5.89 0.79 -17.83
CA SER A 9 -7.08 0.75 -18.68
C SER A 9 -8.17 -0.19 -18.15
N SER A 10 -7.80 -1.35 -17.60
CA SER A 10 -8.77 -2.29 -17.01
C SER A 10 -9.30 -1.84 -15.64
N SER A 11 -8.50 -1.06 -14.90
CA SER A 11 -8.82 -0.65 -13.53
C SER A 11 -9.48 0.73 -13.47
N ALA A 12 -9.35 1.53 -14.53
CA ALA A 12 -9.82 2.91 -14.60
C ALA A 12 -11.29 3.08 -14.25
N GLY A 13 -12.17 2.12 -14.54
CA GLY A 13 -13.60 2.23 -14.18
C GLY A 13 -13.87 2.22 -12.67
N ARG A 14 -12.96 1.64 -11.88
CA ARG A 14 -13.11 1.44 -10.42
C ARG A 14 -12.37 2.50 -9.60
N MET A 15 -11.39 3.17 -10.21
CA MET A 15 -10.55 4.16 -9.55
C MET A 15 -11.31 5.43 -9.18
N THR A 16 -11.07 5.93 -7.96
CA THR A 16 -11.42 7.30 -7.60
C THR A 16 -10.65 8.32 -8.46
N SER A 17 -11.01 9.60 -8.35
CA SER A 17 -10.30 10.66 -9.09
C SER A 17 -8.84 10.78 -8.63
N GLY A 18 -8.58 10.69 -7.32
CA GLY A 18 -7.25 10.67 -6.74
C GLY A 18 -6.43 9.47 -7.18
N GLU A 19 -6.99 8.26 -7.09
CA GLU A 19 -6.32 7.03 -7.52
C GLU A 19 -5.97 7.04 -9.02
N ARG A 20 -6.88 7.54 -9.86
CA ARG A 20 -6.65 7.68 -11.30
C ARG A 20 -5.52 8.66 -11.60
N ARG A 21 -5.49 9.80 -10.90
CA ARG A 21 -4.40 10.77 -11.04
C ARG A 21 -3.08 10.20 -10.53
N PHE A 22 -3.11 9.47 -9.43
CA PHE A 22 -1.92 8.89 -8.81
C PHE A 22 -1.32 7.76 -9.66
N SER A 23 -2.15 6.81 -10.13
CA SER A 23 -1.73 5.74 -11.02
C SER A 23 -1.05 6.25 -12.30
N GLN A 24 -1.60 7.31 -12.91
CA GLN A 24 -0.94 7.96 -14.05
C GLN A 24 0.44 8.50 -13.69
N ARG A 25 0.62 9.09 -12.50
CA ARG A 25 1.92 9.57 -12.04
C ARG A 25 2.92 8.44 -11.79
N LEU A 26 2.47 7.27 -11.30
CA LEU A 26 3.33 6.11 -11.18
C LEU A 26 3.86 5.69 -12.55
N GLU A 27 2.98 5.52 -13.55
CA GLU A 27 3.38 5.18 -14.92
C GLU A 27 4.33 6.22 -15.53
N ASP A 28 4.02 7.52 -15.38
CA ASP A 28 4.77 8.63 -15.99
C ASP A 28 6.16 8.86 -15.37
N LYS A 29 6.33 8.55 -14.08
CA LYS A 29 7.49 9.01 -13.29
C LYS A 29 8.40 7.91 -12.82
N LEU A 30 7.90 6.68 -12.72
CA LEU A 30 8.71 5.54 -12.35
C LEU A 30 9.24 4.85 -13.62
N ASP A 31 10.49 4.41 -13.56
CA ASP A 31 11.11 3.58 -14.58
C ASP A 31 10.47 2.17 -14.63
N ASP A 32 10.91 1.35 -15.57
CA ASP A 32 10.40 0.00 -15.81
C ASP A 32 10.86 -1.05 -14.80
N GLU A 33 11.75 -0.73 -13.85
CA GLU A 33 12.10 -1.64 -12.75
C GLU A 33 11.02 -1.69 -11.66
N TYR A 34 10.07 -0.74 -11.68
CA TYR A 34 8.97 -0.66 -10.73
C TYR A 34 7.77 -1.52 -11.16
N ILE A 35 7.31 -2.35 -10.22
CA ILE A 35 6.03 -3.07 -10.32
C ILE A 35 5.05 -2.44 -9.34
N CYS A 36 3.88 -2.05 -9.84
CA CYS A 36 2.82 -1.43 -9.06
C CYS A 36 1.57 -2.32 -9.08
N TRP A 37 1.04 -2.69 -7.93
CA TRP A 37 -0.27 -3.32 -7.81
C TRP A 37 -1.30 -2.30 -7.36
N TYR A 38 -2.49 -2.35 -7.96
CA TYR A 38 -3.66 -1.53 -7.59
C TYR A 38 -4.80 -2.43 -7.12
N ASP A 39 -5.32 -2.19 -5.92
CA ASP A 39 -6.48 -2.88 -5.36
C ASP A 39 -6.37 -4.43 -5.46
N VAL A 40 -5.22 -4.95 -5.04
CA VAL A 40 -4.96 -6.41 -5.02
C VAL A 40 -5.04 -6.91 -3.58
N PRO A 41 -5.83 -7.97 -3.31
CA PRO A 41 -5.98 -8.49 -1.96
C PRO A 41 -4.66 -9.05 -1.42
N ILE A 42 -4.34 -8.69 -0.18
CA ILE A 42 -3.16 -9.17 0.54
C ILE A 42 -3.58 -10.03 1.72
N GLY A 43 -2.92 -11.19 1.80
CA GLY A 43 -2.94 -12.07 2.95
C GLY A 43 -4.30 -12.71 3.27
N PRO A 44 -4.37 -13.50 4.34
CA PRO A 44 -5.58 -14.22 4.73
C PRO A 44 -6.73 -13.29 5.11
N SER A 45 -6.45 -12.03 5.48
CA SER A 45 -7.46 -11.03 5.79
C SER A 45 -8.03 -10.34 4.55
N HIS A 46 -7.56 -10.68 3.34
CA HIS A 46 -8.00 -10.08 2.07
C HIS A 46 -8.06 -8.56 2.14
N ARG A 47 -6.99 -7.93 2.65
CA ARG A 47 -6.95 -6.46 2.73
C ARG A 47 -6.56 -5.90 1.38
N HIS A 48 -7.25 -4.84 0.96
CA HIS A 48 -7.08 -4.20 -0.34
C HIS A 48 -6.44 -2.83 -0.15
N PRO A 49 -5.10 -2.72 -0.10
CA PRO A 49 -4.46 -1.41 -0.19
C PRO A 49 -4.71 -0.79 -1.56
N ASP A 50 -4.77 0.53 -1.61
CA ASP A 50 -4.96 1.24 -2.87
C ASP A 50 -3.79 0.96 -3.82
N PHE A 51 -2.54 1.07 -3.34
CA PHE A 51 -1.35 0.71 -4.12
C PHE A 51 -0.26 -0.01 -3.31
N ILE A 52 0.40 -0.97 -3.96
CA ILE A 52 1.70 -1.52 -3.54
C ILE A 52 2.71 -1.27 -4.65
N VAL A 53 3.85 -0.70 -4.31
CA VAL A 53 4.95 -0.43 -5.24
C VAL A 53 6.17 -1.22 -4.81
N LEU A 54 6.72 -2.05 -5.70
CA LEU A 54 7.94 -2.80 -5.50
C LEU A 54 9.03 -2.29 -6.44
N HIS A 55 10.22 -2.12 -5.89
CA HIS A 55 11.45 -1.99 -6.68
C HIS A 55 12.49 -2.96 -6.10
N PRO A 56 13.15 -3.78 -6.95
CA PRO A 56 14.01 -4.87 -6.50
C PRO A 56 15.12 -4.42 -5.53
N TYR A 57 15.67 -3.22 -5.75
CA TYR A 57 16.75 -2.66 -4.92
C TYR A 57 16.32 -1.65 -3.84
N ARG A 58 15.04 -1.26 -3.79
CA ARG A 58 14.53 -0.24 -2.83
C ARG A 58 13.45 -0.79 -1.89
N GLY A 59 12.92 -1.97 -2.19
CA GLY A 59 11.92 -2.65 -1.37
C GLY A 59 10.49 -2.32 -1.77
N ILE A 60 9.58 -2.44 -0.79
CA ILE A 60 8.14 -2.31 -0.96
C ILE A 60 7.63 -1.04 -0.29
N LEU A 61 6.70 -0.37 -0.95
CA LEU A 61 5.97 0.78 -0.46
C LEU A 61 4.46 0.50 -0.58
N VAL A 62 3.72 0.65 0.52
CA VAL A 62 2.25 0.55 0.55
C VAL A 62 1.67 1.94 0.68
N LEU A 63 0.66 2.25 -0.12
CA LEU A 63 0.06 3.59 -0.21
C LEU A 63 -1.45 3.51 -0.16
N GLU A 64 -2.02 4.47 0.55
CA GLU A 64 -3.45 4.77 0.61
C GLU A 64 -3.67 6.16 0.00
N VAL A 65 -4.66 6.27 -0.87
CA VAL A 65 -5.05 7.50 -1.55
C VAL A 65 -6.45 7.87 -1.06
N LYS A 66 -6.57 9.03 -0.43
CA LYS A 66 -7.86 9.58 -0.01
C LYS A 66 -8.11 10.91 -0.71
N ASP A 67 -9.30 11.06 -1.29
CA ASP A 67 -9.76 12.29 -1.92
C ASP A 67 -10.31 13.31 -0.91
N TRP A 68 -9.75 13.32 0.31
CA TRP A 68 -10.16 14.23 1.36
C TRP A 68 -9.66 15.64 1.08
N LYS A 69 -10.52 16.62 1.33
CA LYS A 69 -10.11 18.03 1.33
C LYS A 69 -9.64 18.40 2.73
N LEU A 70 -8.67 19.30 2.83
CA LEU A 70 -8.16 19.74 4.13
C LEU A 70 -9.28 20.31 5.03
N GLU A 71 -10.21 21.07 4.44
CA GLU A 71 -11.39 21.62 5.14
C GLU A 71 -12.38 20.55 5.65
N THR A 72 -12.34 19.34 5.09
CA THR A 72 -13.18 18.22 5.54
C THR A 72 -12.55 17.43 6.67
N ILE A 73 -11.27 17.63 6.99
CA ILE A 73 -10.60 16.95 8.09
C ILE A 73 -10.82 17.76 9.36
N ALA A 74 -11.64 17.24 10.28
CA ALA A 74 -11.89 17.87 11.57
C ALA A 74 -10.70 17.63 12.52
N GLU A 75 -10.29 16.37 12.64
CA GLU A 75 -9.24 15.92 13.56
C GLU A 75 -8.49 14.74 12.90
N ILE A 76 -7.18 14.62 13.13
CA ILE A 76 -6.41 13.46 12.68
C ILE A 76 -5.29 13.17 13.69
N ASP A 77 -5.23 11.94 14.14
CA ASP A 77 -4.17 11.45 15.03
C ASP A 77 -3.51 10.20 14.42
N ARG A 78 -2.63 9.54 15.16
CA ARG A 78 -1.87 8.37 14.68
C ARG A 78 -2.72 7.15 14.28
N ASP A 79 -3.96 7.05 14.76
CA ASP A 79 -4.80 5.86 14.65
C ASP A 79 -6.12 6.14 13.90
N THR A 80 -6.65 7.36 14.02
CA THR A 80 -7.95 7.75 13.47
C THR A 80 -7.91 9.10 12.75
N ALA A 81 -8.91 9.31 11.90
CA ALA A 81 -9.25 10.60 11.31
C ALA A 81 -10.76 10.86 11.52
N VAL A 82 -11.12 12.10 11.84
CA VAL A 82 -12.49 12.56 11.95
C VAL A 82 -12.77 13.49 10.78
N LEU A 83 -13.79 13.18 9.98
CA LEU A 83 -14.16 13.93 8.80
C LEU A 83 -15.50 14.62 8.97
N HIS A 84 -15.62 15.84 8.46
CA HIS A 84 -16.89 16.49 8.21
C HIS A 84 -17.53 15.93 6.95
N THR A 85 -18.64 15.22 7.10
CA THR A 85 -19.44 14.70 5.99
C THR A 85 -20.84 15.33 6.01
N GLU A 86 -21.62 15.11 4.94
CA GLU A 86 -23.01 15.57 4.87
C GLU A 86 -23.89 14.98 5.99
N ARG A 87 -23.47 13.87 6.59
CA ARG A 87 -24.17 13.17 7.68
C ARG A 87 -23.67 13.57 9.07
N GLY A 88 -22.71 14.49 9.15
CA GLY A 88 -22.07 14.92 10.39
C GLY A 88 -20.61 14.47 10.48
N ARG A 89 -20.08 14.37 11.70
CA ARG A 89 -18.70 13.91 11.93
C ARG A 89 -18.64 12.39 11.77
N GLU A 90 -17.78 11.92 10.88
CA GLU A 90 -17.50 10.50 10.67
C GLU A 90 -16.10 10.17 11.17
N VAL A 91 -15.98 9.13 11.99
CA VAL A 91 -14.69 8.62 12.47
C VAL A 91 -14.26 7.46 11.57
N THR A 92 -13.06 7.53 11.03
CA THR A 92 -12.45 6.50 10.20
C THR A 92 -11.02 6.20 10.65
N SER A 93 -10.45 5.08 10.21
CA SER A 93 -9.05 4.75 10.53
C SER A 93 -8.09 5.67 9.77
N ASN A 94 -7.01 6.10 10.41
CA ASN A 94 -5.99 6.89 9.74
C ASN A 94 -5.40 6.09 8.55
N PRO A 95 -5.38 6.63 7.31
CA PRO A 95 -4.81 5.95 6.15
C PRO A 95 -3.36 5.49 6.35
N LEU A 96 -2.53 6.27 7.07
CA LEU A 96 -1.16 5.89 7.41
C LEU A 96 -1.09 4.65 8.32
N ARG A 97 -2.04 4.54 9.26
CA ARG A 97 -2.19 3.34 10.12
C ARG A 97 -2.55 2.13 9.26
N GLN A 98 -3.51 2.27 8.35
CA GLN A 98 -3.93 1.22 7.43
C GLN A 98 -2.76 0.73 6.56
N ALA A 99 -2.06 1.66 5.89
CA ALA A 99 -0.90 1.33 5.04
C ALA A 99 0.22 0.65 5.85
N ARG A 100 0.49 1.10 7.08
CA ARG A 100 1.47 0.48 7.97
C ARG A 100 1.08 -0.96 8.33
N ASP A 101 -0.16 -1.17 8.73
CA ASP A 101 -0.63 -2.49 9.13
C ASP A 101 -0.57 -3.46 7.95
N ILE A 102 -0.89 -3.01 6.73
CA ILE A 102 -0.75 -3.81 5.49
C ILE A 102 0.72 -4.09 5.19
N CYS A 103 1.61 -3.11 5.28
CA CYS A 103 3.04 -3.29 5.07
C CYS A 103 3.64 -4.37 6.00
N ILE A 104 3.20 -4.40 7.27
CA ILE A 104 3.60 -5.45 8.23
C ILE A 104 3.09 -6.83 7.79
N GLU A 105 1.86 -6.93 7.28
CA GLU A 105 1.32 -8.20 6.77
C GLU A 105 2.07 -8.69 5.53
N VAL A 106 2.35 -7.80 4.58
CA VAL A 106 3.18 -8.11 3.40
C VAL A 106 4.53 -8.69 3.84
N GLY A 107 5.23 -8.01 4.76
CA GLY A 107 6.50 -8.49 5.29
C GLY A 107 6.41 -9.88 5.93
N LYS A 108 5.37 -10.12 6.75
CA LYS A 108 5.13 -11.44 7.35
C LYS A 108 4.85 -12.53 6.31
N LEU A 109 4.15 -12.20 5.22
CA LEU A 109 3.89 -13.15 4.13
C LEU A 109 5.16 -13.49 3.37
N MET A 110 5.97 -12.48 3.04
CA MET A 110 7.25 -12.68 2.34
C MET A 110 8.21 -13.56 3.14
N LEU A 111 8.27 -13.38 4.46
CA LEU A 111 9.13 -14.20 5.33
C LEU A 111 8.77 -15.70 5.34
N LYS A 112 7.57 -16.08 4.90
CA LYS A 112 7.19 -17.50 4.78
C LYS A 112 7.85 -18.16 3.57
N ASP A 113 8.20 -17.40 2.55
CA ASP A 113 8.88 -17.92 1.36
C ASP A 113 10.38 -18.08 1.64
N ALA A 114 10.94 -19.27 1.37
CA ALA A 114 12.38 -19.53 1.50
C ALA A 114 13.21 -18.71 0.51
N ALA A 115 12.70 -18.47 -0.70
CA ALA A 115 13.41 -17.73 -1.74
C ALA A 115 13.52 -16.22 -1.42
N LEU A 116 12.64 -15.69 -0.57
CA LEU A 116 12.62 -14.28 -0.17
C LEU A 116 13.36 -14.02 1.16
N ARG A 117 13.95 -15.05 1.76
CA ARG A 117 14.74 -14.94 3.00
C ARG A 117 16.22 -14.76 2.67
N LEU A 118 16.86 -13.90 3.44
CA LEU A 118 18.32 -13.80 3.41
C LEU A 118 18.96 -15.08 3.98
N PRO A 119 20.16 -15.47 3.48
CA PRO A 119 20.90 -16.58 4.03
C PRO A 119 21.17 -16.44 5.53
N GLU A 120 21.30 -17.57 6.22
CA GLU A 120 21.63 -17.57 7.65
C GLU A 120 22.98 -16.89 7.91
N GLY A 121 23.02 -16.01 8.91
CA GLY A 121 24.22 -15.23 9.24
C GLY A 121 24.42 -13.97 8.38
N ASN A 122 23.51 -13.64 7.46
CA ASN A 122 23.54 -12.36 6.76
C ASN A 122 23.31 -11.20 7.76
N ARG A 123 24.10 -10.13 7.69
CA ARG A 123 24.00 -8.96 8.60
C ARG A 123 22.64 -8.26 8.60
N TYR A 124 21.84 -8.46 7.54
CA TYR A 124 20.49 -7.91 7.42
C TYR A 124 19.40 -8.95 7.71
N GLN A 125 19.77 -10.16 8.13
CA GLN A 125 18.80 -11.17 8.54
C GLN A 125 18.08 -10.70 9.80
N VAL A 126 16.74 -10.71 9.77
CA VAL A 126 15.93 -10.36 10.93
C VAL A 126 16.03 -11.50 11.96
N PRO A 127 16.50 -11.25 13.20
CA PRO A 127 16.62 -12.29 14.22
C PRO A 127 15.24 -12.86 14.59
N GLY A 128 15.09 -14.19 14.57
CA GLY A 128 13.89 -14.88 15.06
C GLY A 128 13.03 -15.58 14.02
N THR A 129 13.31 -15.46 12.72
CA THR A 129 12.68 -16.29 11.67
C THR A 129 13.39 -17.62 11.54
N ARG A 130 13.22 -18.51 12.53
CA ARG A 130 13.57 -19.93 12.34
C ARG A 130 12.52 -20.55 11.43
N ALA A 131 12.97 -21.17 10.35
CA ALA A 131 12.13 -22.10 9.60
C ALA A 131 11.85 -23.29 10.54
N SER A 132 10.58 -23.51 10.87
CA SER A 132 10.13 -24.81 11.38
C SER A 132 10.09 -25.80 10.24
#